data_AF-A0A9P0GCY8-F1
#
_entry.id   AF-A0A9P0GCY8-F1
#
_cell.length_a   1.000
_cell.length_b   1.000
_cell.length_c   1.000
_cell.angle_alpha   90.00
_cell.angle_beta   90.00
_cell.angle_gamma   90.00
#
_symmetry.space_group_name_H-M   'P 1'
#
loop_
_entity.id
_entity.type
_entity.pdbx_description
1 polymer ?
#
loop_
_entity_poly.entity_id
_entity_poly.type
_entity_poly.pdbx_seq_one_letter_code
_entity_poly.pdbx_strand_id
1 'polypeptide(L)'
;MEELCTVPVNNNNVDNILQQMKSRFQNFKELKFVELCNFNISNYDSSKFPSEAFNSLKINYRNFFDIPALKYQLSVVYEITEISDKKTPINMLNFFITTSLNKSFCGVVKLCELVLTISAKCVS
;
A
#
# COMPACT_ATOMS: atom_id res chain seq x y z
N MET A 1 -28.55 -41.35 40.05
CA MET A 1 -28.41 -39.90 39.80
C MET A 1 -26.93 -39.66 39.59
N GLU A 2 -26.47 -39.80 38.35
CA GLU A 2 -25.14 -39.35 37.95
C GLU A 2 -25.34 -38.11 37.08
N GLU A 3 -24.80 -37.00 37.54
CA GLU A 3 -24.85 -35.71 36.88
C GLU A 3 -23.88 -35.76 35.69
N LEU A 4 -24.43 -35.79 34.47
CA LEU A 4 -23.66 -35.68 33.24
C LEU A 4 -23.01 -34.30 33.20
N CYS A 5 -21.72 -34.25 33.54
CA CYS A 5 -20.87 -33.10 33.32
C CYS A 5 -20.79 -32.85 31.80
N THR A 6 -21.64 -31.96 31.30
CA THR A 6 -21.62 -31.52 29.91
C THR A 6 -20.41 -30.61 29.74
N VAL A 7 -19.31 -31.19 29.26
CA VAL A 7 -18.16 -30.43 28.80
C VAL A 7 -18.63 -29.62 27.58
N PRO A 8 -18.58 -28.27 27.60
CA PRO A 8 -18.94 -27.51 26.43
C PRO A 8 -17.96 -27.86 25.32
N VAL A 9 -18.48 -28.32 24.17
CA VAL A 9 -17.69 -28.49 22.96
C VAL A 9 -17.28 -27.09 22.52
N ASN A 10 -16.08 -26.76 22.95
CA ASN A 10 -15.38 -25.54 22.69
C ASN A 10 -15.18 -25.37 21.17
N ASN A 11 -15.98 -24.50 20.54
CA ASN A 11 -15.83 -24.03 19.15
C ASN A 11 -14.51 -23.22 18.91
N ASN A 12 -13.55 -23.37 19.83
CA ASN A 12 -12.54 -22.38 20.19
C ASN A 12 -11.38 -22.29 19.20
N ASN A 13 -11.23 -23.27 18.31
CA ASN A 13 -10.12 -23.26 17.36
C ASN A 13 -10.36 -22.28 16.22
N VAL A 14 -11.57 -22.24 15.66
CA VAL A 14 -11.91 -21.32 14.56
C VAL A 14 -12.00 -19.89 15.07
N ASP A 15 -12.60 -19.69 16.25
CA ASP A 15 -12.71 -18.36 16.86
C ASP A 15 -11.35 -17.77 17.23
N ASN A 16 -10.43 -18.60 17.76
CA ASN A 16 -9.06 -18.18 18.05
C ASN A 16 -8.28 -17.85 16.77
N ILE A 17 -8.41 -18.67 15.72
CA ILE A 17 -7.80 -18.38 14.41
C ILE A 17 -8.34 -17.06 13.85
N LEU A 18 -9.65 -16.82 13.94
CA LEU A 18 -10.27 -15.59 13.46
C LEU A 18 -9.80 -14.37 14.25
N GLN A 19 -9.69 -14.48 15.57
CA GLN A 19 -9.16 -13.39 16.41
C GLN A 19 -7.69 -13.09 16.11
N GLN A 20 -6.86 -14.12 15.93
CA GLN A 20 -5.46 -13.93 15.56
C GLN A 20 -5.32 -13.32 14.17
N MET A 21 -6.14 -13.72 13.20
CA MET A 21 -6.18 -13.06 11.88
C MET A 21 -6.59 -11.60 12.00
N LYS A 22 -7.68 -11.29 12.72
CA LYS A 22 -8.13 -9.91 12.92
C LYS A 22 -7.05 -9.06 13.60
N SER A 23 -6.41 -9.58 14.65
CA SER A 23 -5.32 -8.90 15.36
C SER A 23 -4.10 -8.71 14.45
N ARG A 24 -3.70 -9.72 13.67
CA ARG A 24 -2.54 -9.62 12.77
C ARG A 24 -2.76 -8.65 11.61
N PHE A 25 -4.00 -8.51 11.13
CA PHE A 25 -4.35 -7.65 9.99
C PHE A 25 -5.13 -6.38 10.38
N GLN A 26 -5.23 -6.06 11.68
CA GLN A 26 -6.01 -4.90 12.16
C GLN A 26 -5.53 -3.59 11.54
N ASN A 27 -4.21 -3.44 11.33
CA ASN A 27 -3.59 -2.25 10.77
C ASN A 27 -3.40 -2.33 9.24
N PHE A 28 -3.94 -3.35 8.57
CA PHE A 28 -3.79 -3.49 7.12
C PHE A 28 -4.39 -2.29 6.36
N LYS A 29 -5.45 -1.68 6.92
CA LYS A 29 -6.05 -0.44 6.39
C LYS A 29 -5.06 0.74 6.37
N GLU A 30 -4.08 0.75 7.27
CA GLU A 30 -3.04 1.80 7.32
C GLU A 30 -2.04 1.65 6.16
N LEU A 31 -1.96 0.46 5.55
CA LEU A 31 -1.10 0.15 4.40
C LEU A 31 -1.82 0.30 3.06
N LYS A 32 -3.07 0.78 3.03
CA LYS A 32 -3.84 0.98 1.80
C LYS A 32 -3.11 1.87 0.78
N PHE A 33 -2.26 2.80 1.25
CA PHE A 33 -1.42 3.62 0.38
C PHE A 33 -0.44 2.84 -0.51
N VAL A 34 -0.13 1.57 -0.22
CA VAL A 34 0.72 0.73 -1.07
C VAL A 34 0.10 0.58 -2.48
N GLU A 35 -1.23 0.66 -2.60
CA GLU A 35 -1.94 0.65 -3.89
C GLU A 35 -1.55 1.84 -4.79
N LEU A 36 -1.02 2.94 -4.24
CA LEU A 36 -0.50 4.06 -5.03
C LEU A 36 0.71 3.67 -5.89
N CYS A 37 1.43 2.61 -5.53
CA CYS A 37 2.53 2.06 -6.33
C CYS A 37 2.08 0.99 -7.32
N ASN A 38 0.77 0.81 -7.53
CA ASN A 38 0.26 0.03 -8.64
C ASN A 38 0.29 0.87 -9.91
N PHE A 39 1.43 0.88 -10.60
CA PHE A 39 1.62 1.64 -11.85
C PHE A 39 1.02 0.95 -13.08
N ASN A 40 0.40 -0.22 -12.91
CA ASN A 40 -0.22 -0.99 -13.99
C ASN A 40 -1.68 -0.56 -14.25
N ILE A 41 -1.96 0.75 -14.20
CA ILE A 41 -3.29 1.26 -14.52
C ILE A 41 -3.37 1.46 -16.03
N SER A 42 -3.80 0.41 -16.74
CA SER A 42 -4.17 0.56 -18.15
C SER A 42 -5.39 1.48 -18.24
N ASN A 43 -5.31 2.51 -19.10
CA ASN A 43 -6.36 3.51 -19.29
C ASN A 43 -6.69 4.29 -18.02
N TYR A 44 -5.67 4.80 -17.33
CA TYR A 44 -5.90 5.75 -16.25
C TYR A 44 -6.73 6.93 -16.76
N ASP A 45 -7.76 7.25 -16.00
CA ASP A 45 -8.58 8.44 -16.16
C ASP A 45 -8.41 9.25 -14.88
N SER A 46 -8.10 10.55 -15.03
CA SER A 46 -7.99 11.50 -13.92
C SER A 46 -9.20 11.48 -12.96
N SER A 47 -10.39 11.11 -13.44
CA SER A 47 -11.60 10.95 -12.62
C SER A 47 -11.51 9.78 -11.63
N LYS A 48 -10.60 8.83 -11.86
CA LYS A 48 -10.41 7.58 -11.09
C LYS A 48 -9.17 7.62 -10.20
N PHE A 49 -8.67 8.81 -9.87
CA PHE A 49 -7.54 8.93 -8.95
C PHE A 49 -7.81 8.16 -7.63
N PRO A 50 -6.87 7.30 -7.15
CA PRO A 50 -7.06 6.41 -6.01
C PRO A 50 -7.11 7.17 -4.67
N SER A 51 -8.21 7.89 -4.46
CA SER A 51 -8.37 8.87 -3.38
C SER A 51 -8.34 8.22 -2.00
N GLU A 52 -8.85 7.00 -1.86
CA GLU A 52 -8.81 6.25 -0.60
C GLU A 52 -7.37 5.89 -0.20
N ALA A 53 -6.60 5.31 -1.12
CA ALA A 53 -5.19 5.00 -0.90
C ALA A 53 -4.36 6.28 -0.63
N PHE A 54 -4.67 7.35 -1.34
CA PHE A 54 -4.03 8.66 -1.12
C PHE A 54 -4.35 9.24 0.25
N ASN A 55 -5.59 9.11 0.73
CA ASN A 55 -5.97 9.54 2.06
C ASN A 55 -5.30 8.69 3.15
N SER A 56 -5.16 7.37 2.95
CA SER A 56 -4.37 6.51 3.84
C SER A 56 -2.92 7.01 3.96
N LEU A 57 -2.29 7.41 2.86
CA LEU A 57 -0.95 8.01 2.90
C LEU A 57 -0.94 9.30 3.73
N LYS A 58 -1.91 10.20 3.51
CA LYS A 58 -2.00 11.47 4.24
C LYS A 58 -2.13 11.25 5.74
N ILE A 59 -2.98 10.33 6.17
CA ILE A 59 -3.22 10.07 7.59
C ILE A 59 -1.92 9.63 8.28
N ASN A 60 -1.18 8.72 7.64
CA ASN A 60 -0.02 8.08 8.27
C ASN A 60 1.32 8.82 8.03
N TYR A 61 1.45 9.53 6.90
CA TYR A 61 2.74 10.06 6.42
C TYR A 61 2.70 11.51 5.91
N ARG A 62 1.64 12.30 6.17
CA ARG A 62 1.55 13.70 5.69
C ARG A 62 2.79 14.57 5.94
N ASN A 63 3.52 14.34 7.03
CA ASN A 63 4.68 15.16 7.40
C ASN A 63 5.94 14.86 6.55
N PHE A 64 5.94 13.76 5.80
CA PHE A 64 7.06 13.32 4.96
C PHE A 64 6.91 13.71 3.49
N PHE A 65 5.70 14.11 3.08
CA PHE A 65 5.34 14.38 1.70
C PHE A 65 4.78 15.78 1.51
N ASP A 66 5.20 16.44 0.43
CA ASP A 66 4.43 17.54 -0.15
C ASP A 66 3.21 16.92 -0.85
N ILE A 67 2.06 16.98 -0.16
CA ILE A 67 0.84 16.32 -0.58
C ILE A 67 0.29 16.87 -1.92
N PRO A 68 0.17 18.19 -2.13
CA PRO A 68 -0.17 18.73 -3.45
C PRO A 68 0.76 18.27 -4.56
N ALA A 69 2.08 18.38 -4.35
CA ALA A 69 3.06 18.00 -5.37
C ALA A 69 3.01 16.50 -5.68
N LEU A 70 2.88 15.65 -4.66
CA LEU A 70 2.76 14.21 -4.84
C LEU A 70 1.51 13.83 -5.64
N LYS A 71 0.36 14.43 -5.36
CA LYS A 71 -0.88 14.16 -6.13
C LYS A 71 -0.70 14.48 -7.61
N TYR A 72 -0.09 15.62 -7.90
CA TYR A 72 0.23 16.03 -9.26
C TYR A 72 1.18 15.02 -9.93
N GLN A 73 2.29 14.69 -9.27
CA GLN A 73 3.28 13.74 -9.79
C GLN A 73 2.67 12.36 -10.07
N LEU A 74 1.84 11.83 -9.16
CA LEU A 74 1.14 10.56 -9.35
C LEU A 74 0.18 10.60 -10.54
N SER A 75 -0.55 11.70 -10.71
CA SER A 75 -1.47 11.86 -11.85
C SER A 75 -0.72 11.79 -13.17
N VAL A 76 0.40 12.52 -13.28
CA VAL A 76 1.28 12.49 -14.45
C VAL A 76 1.84 11.07 -14.68
N VAL A 77 2.31 10.41 -13.62
CA VAL A 77 2.87 9.05 -13.73
C VAL A 77 1.83 8.04 -14.24
N TYR A 78 0.58 8.12 -13.77
CA TYR A 78 -0.47 7.20 -14.20
C TYR A 78 -0.93 7.46 -15.65
N GLU A 79 -0.78 8.68 -16.16
CA GLU A 79 -1.10 9.03 -17.56
C GLU A 79 -0.02 8.58 -18.56
N ILE A 80 1.24 8.41 -18.13
CA ILE A 80 2.33 8.04 -19.02
C ILE A 80 2.28 6.54 -19.35
N THR A 81 1.93 6.22 -20.59
CA THR A 81 1.84 4.84 -21.09
C THR A 81 3.21 4.15 -21.18
N GLU A 82 4.31 4.87 -21.43
CA GLU A 82 5.69 4.34 -21.47
C GLU A 82 6.20 3.80 -20.12
N ILE A 83 5.42 4.02 -19.05
CA ILE A 83 5.72 3.56 -17.70
C ILE A 83 4.93 2.29 -17.35
N SER A 84 3.94 1.88 -18.16
CA SER A 84 3.06 0.73 -17.84
C SER A 84 3.81 -0.60 -17.65
N ASP A 85 4.97 -0.76 -18.29
CA ASP A 85 5.80 -1.96 -18.15
C ASP A 85 6.58 -2.00 -16.82
N LYS A 86 6.62 -0.88 -16.08
CA LYS A 86 7.33 -0.71 -14.81
C LYS A 86 6.39 -1.00 -13.64
N LYS A 87 5.87 -2.23 -13.63
CA LYS A 87 4.78 -2.69 -12.76
C LYS A 87 5.10 -2.70 -11.26
N THR A 88 6.38 -2.62 -10.88
CA THR A 88 6.82 -2.75 -9.49
C THR A 88 7.46 -1.45 -8.98
N PRO A 89 7.38 -1.17 -7.67
CA PRO A 89 8.02 0.00 -7.07
C PRO A 89 9.53 0.08 -7.37
N ILE A 90 10.22 -1.05 -7.41
CA ILE A 90 11.66 -1.11 -7.69
C ILE A 90 11.98 -0.77 -9.16
N ASN A 91 11.20 -1.27 -10.12
CA ASN A 91 11.39 -0.94 -11.52
C ASN A 91 11.10 0.54 -11.79
N MET A 92 10.08 1.09 -11.12
CA MET A 92 9.73 2.49 -11.20
C MET A 92 10.83 3.39 -10.60
N LEU A 93 11.35 3.02 -9.42
CA LEU A 93 12.45 3.74 -8.78
C LEU A 93 13.71 3.75 -9.66
N ASN A 94 14.09 2.60 -10.20
CA ASN A 94 15.22 2.48 -11.11
C ASN A 94 15.05 3.35 -12.35
N PHE A 95 13.85 3.40 -12.93
CA PHE A 95 13.56 4.29 -14.06
C PHE A 95 13.78 5.76 -13.74
N PHE A 96 13.26 6.26 -12.62
CA PHE A 96 13.46 7.66 -12.24
C PHE A 96 14.93 8.02 -12.02
N ILE A 97 15.72 7.08 -11.49
CA ILE A 97 17.16 7.27 -11.27
C ILE A 97 17.91 7.27 -12.60
N THR A 98 17.69 6.26 -13.46
CA THR A 98 18.44 6.12 -14.72
C THR A 98 18.10 7.21 -15.74
N THR A 99 16.89 7.77 -15.68
CA THR A 99 16.46 8.89 -16.53
C THR A 99 16.70 10.27 -15.91
N SER A 100 17.30 10.35 -14.72
CA SER A 100 17.50 11.61 -13.98
C SER A 100 16.22 12.41 -13.70
N LEU A 101 15.06 11.74 -13.68
CA LEU A 101 13.75 12.30 -13.35
C LEU A 101 13.46 12.30 -11.83
N ASN A 102 14.34 11.68 -11.04
CA ASN A 102 14.21 11.54 -9.60
C ASN A 102 13.99 12.87 -8.84
N LYS A 103 14.55 13.98 -9.32
CA LYS A 103 14.31 15.30 -8.73
C LYS A 103 12.91 15.84 -9.05
N SER A 104 12.45 15.68 -10.30
CA SER A 104 11.14 16.15 -10.77
C SER A 104 9.98 15.35 -10.16
N PHE A 105 10.20 14.06 -9.89
CA PHE A 105 9.23 13.14 -9.29
C PHE A 105 9.62 12.69 -7.89
N CYS A 106 10.22 13.60 -7.11
CA CYS A 106 10.80 13.29 -5.80
C CYS A 106 9.78 12.72 -4.79
N GLY A 107 8.50 13.07 -4.91
CA GLY A 107 7.42 12.51 -4.09
C GLY A 107 7.15 11.05 -4.44
N VAL A 108 7.09 10.71 -5.73
CA VAL A 108 6.86 9.33 -6.18
C VAL A 108 8.07 8.44 -5.87
N VAL A 109 9.29 8.98 -6.01
CA VAL A 109 10.53 8.30 -5.59
C VAL A 109 10.48 7.95 -4.10
N LYS A 110 10.18 8.93 -3.23
CA LYS A 110 10.04 8.71 -1.78
C LYS A 110 8.94 7.70 -1.45
N LEU A 111 7.84 7.70 -2.20
CA LEU A 111 6.76 6.73 -2.03
C LEU A 111 7.22 5.31 -2.37
N CYS A 112 7.94 5.12 -3.48
CA CYS A 112 8.53 3.83 -3.84
C CYS A 112 9.51 3.36 -2.76
N GLU A 113 10.40 4.22 -2.27
CA GLU A 113 11.35 3.92 -1.19
C GLU A 113 10.64 3.50 0.10
N LEU A 114 9.56 4.22 0.48
CA LEU A 114 8.74 3.89 1.65
C LEU A 114 8.14 2.48 1.53
N VAL A 115 7.50 2.19 0.39
CA VAL A 115 6.88 0.88 0.15
C VAL A 115 7.93 -0.23 0.17
N LEU A 116 9.07 -0.04 -0.50
CA LEU A 116 10.16 -1.02 -0.51
C LEU A 116 10.76 -1.25 0.88
N THR A 117 10.86 -0.20 1.70
CA THR A 117 11.36 -0.30 3.08
C THR A 117 10.42 -1.13 3.97
N ILE A 118 9.11 -0.92 3.84
CA ILE A 118 8.12 -1.70 4.58
C ILE A 118 8.15 -3.16 4.13
N SER A 119 8.19 -3.41 2.81
CA SER A 119 8.31 -4.77 2.27
C SER A 119 9.57 -5.47 2.79
N ALA A 120 10.72 -4.80 2.86
CA ALA A 120 11.96 -5.40 3.36
C ALA A 120 11.89 -5.77 4.86
N LYS A 121 11.21 -4.96 5.68
CA LYS A 121 11.08 -5.19 7.13
C LYS A 121 10.04 -6.24 7.51
N CYS A 122 9.10 -6.57 6.63
CA CYS A 122 8.09 -7.59 6.90
C CYS A 122 8.55 -9.04 6.63
N VAL A 123 9.72 -9.23 6.01
CA VAL A 123 10.28 -10.56 5.63
C VAL A 123 11.44 -11.00 6.54
N SER A 124 11.71 -10.27 7.61
CA SER A 124 12.75 -10.57 8.61
C SER A 124 12.16 -11.06 9.92
#